data_AF-A0A3D0JJI6-F1
#
_entry.id   AF-A0A3D0JJI6-F1
#
_cell.length_a   1.000
_cell.length_b   1.000
_cell.length_c   1.000
_cell.angle_alpha   90.00
_cell.angle_beta   90.00
_cell.angle_gamma   90.00
#
_symmetry.space_group_name_H-M   'P 1'
#
loop_
_entity.id
_entity.type
_entity.pdbx_description
1 polymer ?
#
loop_
_entity_poly.entity_id
_entity_poly.type
_entity_poly.pdbx_seq_one_letter_code
_entity_poly.pdbx_strand_id
1 'polypeptide(L)'
;MQLIQRFVWFLGQMPHFVKHLLTKVISLYLIYFPNQSARITRKNIQLAYPLMPKHQQHQLSNDSIEDLSQKFFDLLTTWVKPVADSRDRVTVVHGFSEFQQTTDGQPTLILLPHLGNWELFGLW
;
A
#
# COMPACT_ATOMS: atom_id res chain seq x y z
N MET A 1 -16.95 -19.78 -1.72
CA MET A 1 -15.52 -19.45 -1.77
C MET A 1 -14.96 -19.15 -3.16
N GLN A 2 -15.38 -19.86 -4.22
CA GLN A 2 -14.84 -19.63 -5.57
C GLN A 2 -15.11 -18.22 -6.14
N LEU A 3 -16.22 -17.57 -5.79
CA LEU A 3 -16.56 -16.23 -6.26
C LEU A 3 -15.58 -15.15 -5.78
N ILE A 4 -15.20 -15.18 -4.49
CA ILE A 4 -14.26 -14.20 -3.91
C ILE A 4 -12.88 -14.36 -4.57
N GLN A 5 -12.41 -15.60 -4.75
CA GLN A 5 -11.14 -15.89 -5.41
C GLN A 5 -11.13 -15.40 -6.86
N ARG A 6 -12.22 -15.63 -7.61
CA ARG A 6 -12.36 -15.13 -8.98
C ARG A 6 -12.36 -13.60 -9.05
N PHE A 7 -13.01 -12.96 -8.08
CA PHE A 7 -13.03 -11.50 -7.98
C PHE A 7 -11.63 -10.94 -7.68
N VAL A 8 -10.93 -11.48 -6.69
CA VAL A 8 -9.55 -11.11 -6.36
C VAL A 8 -8.62 -11.30 -7.56
N TRP A 9 -8.71 -12.45 -8.22
CA TRP A 9 -7.94 -12.76 -9.43
C TRP A 9 -8.21 -11.75 -10.55
N PHE A 10 -9.48 -11.46 -10.82
CA PHE A 10 -9.87 -10.47 -11.83
C PHE A 10 -9.28 -9.09 -11.50
N LEU A 11 -9.43 -8.63 -10.26
CA LEU A 11 -8.95 -7.31 -9.85
C LEU A 11 -7.43 -7.19 -9.94
N GLY A 12 -6.67 -8.21 -9.52
CA GLY A 12 -5.21 -8.18 -9.55
C GLY A 12 -4.64 -8.28 -10.98
N GLN A 13 -5.33 -8.98 -11.89
CA GLN A 13 -4.92 -9.12 -13.29
C GLN A 13 -5.25 -7.91 -14.16
N MET A 14 -6.03 -6.95 -13.67
CA MET A 14 -6.36 -5.75 -14.44
C MET A 14 -5.11 -4.97 -14.88
N PRO A 15 -5.12 -4.38 -16.09
CA PRO A 15 -4.07 -3.48 -16.54
C PRO A 15 -3.86 -2.32 -15.56
N HIS A 16 -2.62 -1.85 -15.44
CA HIS A 16 -2.24 -0.80 -14.49
C HIS A 16 -3.06 0.49 -14.68
N PHE A 17 -3.34 0.90 -15.93
CA PHE A 17 -4.11 2.11 -16.20
C PHE A 17 -5.55 2.05 -15.66
N VAL A 18 -6.18 0.87 -15.71
CA VAL A 18 -7.55 0.68 -15.18
C VAL A 18 -7.52 0.79 -13.66
N LYS A 19 -6.55 0.14 -13.02
CA LYS A 19 -6.36 0.21 -11.57
C LYS A 19 -6.13 1.65 -11.13
N HIS A 20 -5.25 2.38 -11.82
CA HIS A 20 -5.00 3.79 -11.52
C HIS A 20 -6.25 4.68 -11.66
N LEU A 21 -7.06 4.47 -12.70
CA LEU A 21 -8.32 5.20 -12.86
C LEU A 21 -9.30 4.89 -11.72
N LEU A 22 -9.45 3.61 -11.37
CA LEU A 22 -10.30 3.18 -10.27
C LEU A 22 -9.81 3.72 -8.92
N THR A 23 -8.50 3.71 -8.68
CA THR A 23 -7.86 4.36 -7.53
C THR A 23 -8.31 5.80 -7.44
N LYS A 24 -8.14 6.61 -8.51
CA LYS A 24 -8.56 8.02 -8.51
C LYS A 24 -10.03 8.18 -8.16
N VAL A 25 -10.92 7.39 -8.77
CA VAL A 25 -12.37 7.45 -8.49
C VAL A 25 -12.68 7.12 -7.02
N ILE A 26 -12.10 6.03 -6.51
CA ILE A 26 -12.32 5.57 -5.12
C ILE A 26 -11.75 6.59 -4.13
N SER A 27 -10.55 7.11 -4.37
CA SER A 27 -9.92 8.09 -3.50
C SER A 27 -10.70 9.39 -3.46
N LEU A 28 -11.15 9.91 -4.60
CA LEU A 28 -12.03 11.09 -4.64
C LEU A 28 -13.32 10.83 -3.86
N TYR A 29 -13.95 9.67 -4.05
CA TYR A 29 -15.13 9.31 -3.28
C TYR A 29 -14.86 9.31 -1.76
N LEU A 30 -13.78 8.64 -1.32
CA LEU A 30 -13.40 8.58 0.09
C LEU A 30 -13.00 9.95 0.66
N ILE A 31 -12.44 10.85 -0.14
CA ILE A 31 -12.05 12.19 0.30
C ILE A 31 -13.29 13.07 0.50
N TYR A 32 -14.23 13.07 -0.45
CA TYR A 32 -15.36 14.01 -0.47
C TYR A 32 -16.60 13.51 0.27
N PHE A 33 -16.87 12.20 0.29
CA PHE A 33 -18.05 11.66 0.95
C PHE A 33 -17.75 11.23 2.40
N PRO A 34 -18.60 11.58 3.38
CA PRO A 34 -18.38 11.19 4.77
C PRO A 34 -18.25 9.68 4.95
N ASN A 35 -17.10 9.23 5.45
CA ASN A 35 -16.85 7.83 5.76
C ASN A 35 -15.88 7.68 6.94
N GLN A 36 -15.86 6.49 7.53
CA GLN A 36 -15.05 6.21 8.70
C GLN A 36 -13.55 6.26 8.40
N SER A 37 -13.10 5.74 7.26
CA SER A 37 -11.68 5.68 6.89
C SER A 37 -11.08 7.08 6.81
N ALA A 38 -11.69 7.99 6.05
CA ALA A 38 -11.20 9.37 5.93
C ALA A 38 -11.23 10.12 7.27
N ARG A 39 -12.25 9.89 8.11
CA ARG A 39 -12.33 10.48 9.45
C ARG A 39 -11.17 10.00 10.34
N ILE A 40 -10.88 8.70 10.34
CA ILE A 40 -9.80 8.12 11.13
C ILE A 40 -8.43 8.60 10.62
N THR A 41 -8.21 8.58 9.31
CA THR A 41 -6.95 9.08 8.71
C THR A 41 -6.67 10.52 9.11
N ARG A 42 -7.65 11.43 8.96
CA ARG A 42 -7.50 12.83 9.34
C ARG A 42 -7.18 13.00 10.82
N LYS A 43 -7.85 12.24 11.70
CA LYS A 43 -7.59 12.27 13.15
C LYS A 43 -6.17 11.75 13.47
N ASN A 44 -5.76 10.66 12.86
CA ASN A 44 -4.43 10.07 13.08
C ASN A 44 -3.32 11.03 12.63
N ILE A 45 -3.46 11.66 11.45
CA ILE A 45 -2.49 12.66 10.97
C ILE A 45 -2.43 13.87 11.90
N GLN A 46 -3.57 14.36 12.38
CA GLN A 46 -3.59 15.45 13.35
C GLN A 46 -2.88 15.10 14.67
N LEU A 47 -3.08 13.87 15.16
CA LEU A 47 -2.45 13.40 16.40
C LEU A 47 -0.95 13.14 16.24
N ALA A 48 -0.53 12.58 15.10
CA ALA A 48 0.87 12.27 14.81
C ALA A 48 1.69 13.53 14.50
N TYR A 49 1.09 14.53 13.86
CA TYR A 49 1.78 15.75 13.40
C TYR A 49 1.13 17.04 13.91
N PRO A 50 0.97 17.24 15.24
CA PRO A 50 0.19 18.34 15.79
C PRO A 50 0.74 19.73 15.44
N LEU A 51 2.06 19.84 15.23
CA LEU A 51 2.75 21.09 14.88
C LEU A 51 2.75 21.40 13.38
N MET A 52 2.32 20.44 12.54
CA MET A 52 2.26 20.63 11.10
C MET A 52 1.13 21.61 10.71
N PRO A 53 1.35 22.54 9.77
CA PRO A 53 0.30 23.44 9.29
C PRO A 53 -0.95 22.68 8.81
N LYS A 54 -2.14 23.22 9.09
CA LYS A 54 -3.41 22.55 8.79
C LYS A 54 -3.60 22.18 7.31
N HIS A 55 -3.12 23.02 6.40
CA HIS A 55 -3.17 22.72 4.97
C HIS A 55 -2.31 21.50 4.59
N GLN A 56 -1.13 21.35 5.22
CA GLN A 56 -0.26 20.19 5.00
C GLN A 56 -0.84 18.93 5.65
N GLN A 57 -1.43 19.02 6.84
CA GLN A 57 -2.16 17.90 7.46
C GLN A 57 -3.31 17.42 6.55
N HIS A 58 -4.03 18.35 5.94
CA HIS A 58 -5.12 18.03 5.02
C HIS A 58 -4.60 17.36 3.75
N GLN A 59 -3.53 17.90 3.14
CA GLN A 59 -2.90 17.30 1.97
C GLN A 59 -2.39 15.89 2.28
N LEU A 60 -1.63 15.73 3.35
CA LEU A 60 -1.09 14.44 3.78
C LEU A 60 -2.20 13.41 4.08
N SER A 61 -3.34 13.86 4.62
CA SER A 61 -4.50 12.98 4.82
C SER A 61 -5.09 12.51 3.49
N ASN A 62 -5.19 13.39 2.50
CA ASN A 62 -5.69 13.03 1.18
C ASN A 62 -4.73 12.10 0.45
N ASP A 63 -3.42 12.39 0.50
CA ASP A 63 -2.37 11.54 -0.07
C ASP A 63 -2.40 10.14 0.57
N SER A 64 -2.60 10.07 1.90
CA SER A 64 -2.74 8.80 2.61
C SER A 64 -4.00 8.01 2.22
N ILE A 65 -5.12 8.67 1.92
CA ILE A 65 -6.34 8.02 1.42
C ILE A 65 -6.15 7.54 -0.03
N GLU A 66 -5.45 8.31 -0.85
CA GLU A 66 -5.09 7.92 -2.21
C GLU A 66 -4.19 6.68 -2.20
N ASP A 67 -3.13 6.72 -1.40
CA ASP A 67 -2.21 5.60 -1.20
C ASP A 67 -2.93 4.36 -0.65
N LEU A 68 -3.88 4.51 0.29
CA LEU A 68 -4.71 3.39 0.75
C LEU A 68 -5.51 2.74 -0.39
N SER A 69 -6.06 3.56 -1.29
CA SER A 69 -6.84 3.07 -2.43
C SER A 69 -5.95 2.35 -3.43
N GLN A 70 -4.74 2.86 -3.68
CA GLN A 70 -3.76 2.25 -4.56
C GLN A 70 -3.24 0.92 -3.99
N LYS A 71 -2.88 0.91 -2.70
CA LYS A 71 -2.42 -0.27 -1.96
C LYS A 71 -3.39 -1.44 -2.07
N PHE A 72 -4.69 -1.19 -2.02
CA PHE A 72 -5.69 -2.24 -2.18
C PHE A 72 -5.49 -3.00 -3.49
N PHE A 73 -5.32 -2.30 -4.61
CA PHE A 73 -5.08 -2.93 -5.91
C PHE A 73 -3.68 -3.55 -6.03
N ASP A 74 -2.68 -2.93 -5.42
CA ASP A 74 -1.31 -3.44 -5.43
C ASP A 74 -1.20 -4.78 -4.69
N LEU A 75 -1.81 -4.89 -3.49
CA LEU A 75 -1.87 -6.14 -2.72
C LEU A 75 -2.56 -7.25 -3.52
N LEU A 76 -3.72 -6.96 -4.11
CA LEU A 76 -4.44 -7.94 -4.95
C LEU A 76 -3.59 -8.38 -6.15
N THR A 77 -2.82 -7.47 -6.74
CA THR A 77 -1.90 -7.78 -7.83
C THR A 77 -0.79 -8.71 -7.34
N THR A 78 -0.19 -8.39 -6.19
CA THR A 78 0.87 -9.16 -5.55
C THR A 78 0.44 -10.59 -5.20
N TRP A 79 -0.82 -10.79 -4.79
CA TRP A 79 -1.35 -12.13 -4.48
C TRP A 79 -1.59 -13.02 -5.69
N VAL A 80 -1.92 -12.46 -6.86
CA VAL A 80 -2.43 -13.25 -7.99
C VAL A 80 -1.41 -13.42 -9.11
N LYS A 81 -0.43 -12.51 -9.19
CA LYS A 81 0.61 -12.56 -10.21
C LYS A 81 1.79 -13.43 -9.81
N PRO A 82 2.57 -13.95 -10.78
CA PRO A 82 3.81 -14.64 -10.48
C PRO A 82 4.79 -13.75 -9.72
N VAL A 83 5.57 -14.34 -8.81
CA VAL A 83 6.59 -13.63 -8.00
C VAL A 83 7.58 -12.83 -8.86
N ALA A 84 7.89 -13.30 -10.06
CA ALA A 84 8.76 -12.58 -11.00
C ALA A 84 8.22 -11.18 -11.35
N ASP A 85 6.90 -11.00 -11.53
CA ASP A 85 6.30 -9.68 -11.82
C ASP A 85 6.52 -8.71 -10.64
N SER A 86 6.44 -9.21 -9.41
CA SER A 86 6.75 -8.42 -8.20
C SER A 86 8.22 -8.07 -8.13
N ARG A 87 9.13 -9.02 -8.42
CA ARG A 87 10.58 -8.80 -8.39
C ARG A 87 11.02 -7.77 -9.43
N ASP A 88 10.48 -7.82 -10.64
CA ASP A 88 10.81 -6.89 -11.72
C ASP A 88 10.34 -5.45 -11.43
N ARG A 89 9.36 -5.27 -10.52
CA ARG A 89 8.89 -3.95 -10.07
C ARG A 89 9.77 -3.32 -8.99
N VAL A 90 10.58 -4.11 -8.27
CA VAL A 90 11.50 -3.60 -7.25
C VAL A 90 12.71 -3.00 -7.96
N THR A 91 12.71 -1.68 -8.10
CA THR A 91 13.76 -0.94 -8.83
C THR A 91 14.91 -0.49 -7.94
N VAL A 92 14.62 -0.21 -6.68
CA VAL A 92 15.61 0.30 -5.70
C VAL A 92 15.36 -0.38 -4.37
N VAL A 93 16.44 -0.84 -3.73
CA VAL A 93 16.44 -1.37 -2.37
C VAL A 93 17.53 -0.66 -1.58
N HIS A 94 17.19 -0.17 -0.40
CA HIS A 94 18.12 0.50 0.51
C HIS A 94 18.44 -0.42 1.69
N GLY A 95 19.71 -0.47 2.10
CA GLY A 95 20.14 -1.24 3.28
C GLY A 95 20.21 -2.76 3.09
N PHE A 96 20.20 -3.26 1.84
CA PHE A 96 20.14 -4.70 1.57
C PHE A 96 21.43 -5.43 1.99
N SER A 97 22.60 -4.82 1.79
CA SER A 97 23.87 -5.45 2.16
C SER A 97 24.00 -5.60 3.67
N GLU A 98 23.59 -4.58 4.43
CA GLU A 98 23.55 -4.58 5.89
C GLU A 98 22.56 -5.62 6.42
N PHE A 99 21.40 -5.73 5.77
CA PHE A 99 20.43 -6.79 6.05
C PHE A 99 21.03 -8.18 5.81
N GLN A 100 21.64 -8.45 4.65
CA GLN A 100 22.23 -9.75 4.37
C GLN A 100 23.34 -10.12 5.37
N GLN A 101 24.22 -9.17 5.71
CA GLN A 101 25.30 -9.40 6.67
C GLN A 101 24.79 -9.76 8.08
N THR A 102 23.66 -9.20 8.49
CA THR A 102 23.11 -9.40 9.84
C THR A 102 22.20 -10.62 9.93
N THR A 103 21.66 -11.08 8.80
CA THR A 103 20.72 -12.20 8.74
C THR A 103 21.34 -13.53 8.34
N ASP A 104 22.54 -13.54 7.75
CA ASP A 104 23.17 -14.77 7.24
C ASP A 104 23.41 -15.80 8.36
N GLY A 105 22.74 -16.96 8.22
CA GLY A 105 22.80 -18.05 9.19
C GLY A 105 22.15 -17.77 10.56
N GLN A 106 21.42 -16.65 10.73
CA GLN A 106 20.83 -16.26 12.02
C GLN A 106 19.30 -16.15 11.94
N PRO A 107 18.57 -16.62 12.97
CA PRO A 107 17.14 -16.36 13.07
C PRO A 107 16.90 -14.85 13.20
N THR A 108 16.17 -14.28 12.24
CA THR A 108 15.96 -12.83 12.16
C THR A 108 14.49 -12.48 12.37
N LEU A 109 14.21 -11.59 13.32
CA LEU A 109 12.90 -10.96 13.48
C LEU A 109 12.82 -9.70 12.63
N ILE A 110 11.80 -9.60 11.78
CA ILE A 110 11.61 -8.48 10.86
C ILE A 110 10.36 -7.71 11.28
N LEU A 111 10.52 -6.40 11.51
CA LEU A 111 9.42 -5.51 11.88
C LEU A 111 8.92 -4.76 10.64
N LEU A 112 7.77 -5.17 10.11
CA LEU A 112 7.15 -4.53 8.96
C LEU A 112 5.97 -3.66 9.43
N PRO A 113 6.05 -2.32 9.31
CA PRO A 113 4.89 -1.48 9.55
C PRO A 113 3.84 -1.70 8.45
N HIS A 114 2.58 -1.36 8.73
CA HIS A 114 1.49 -1.37 7.74
C HIS A 114 1.61 -0.18 6.77
N LEU A 115 2.75 -0.09 6.08
CA LEU A 115 3.13 0.99 5.17
C LEU A 115 3.53 0.40 3.81
N GLY A 116 3.21 1.12 2.74
CA GLY A 116 3.38 0.61 1.37
C GLY A 116 2.66 -0.72 1.12
N ASN A 117 3.19 -1.47 0.15
CA ASN A 117 2.85 -2.87 -0.07
C ASN A 117 3.89 -3.75 0.64
N TRP A 118 3.69 -3.98 1.94
CA TRP A 118 4.65 -4.72 2.78
C TRP A 118 4.76 -6.19 2.39
N GLU A 119 3.79 -6.75 1.68
CA GLU A 119 3.82 -8.16 1.26
C GLU A 119 4.88 -8.45 0.21
N LEU A 120 5.32 -7.43 -0.54
CA LEU A 120 6.47 -7.54 -1.44
C LEU A 120 7.71 -8.04 -0.71
N PHE A 121 7.87 -7.68 0.58
CA PHE A 121 9.01 -8.14 1.37
C PHE A 121 9.03 -9.66 1.53
N GLY A 122 7.87 -10.32 1.65
CA GLY A 122 7.80 -11.77 1.81
C GLY A 122 7.97 -12.56 0.51
N LEU A 123 7.96 -11.88 -0.65
CA LEU A 123 7.98 -12.50 -1.97
C LEU A 123 9.27 -12.22 -2.75
N TRP A 124 9.91 -11.08 -2.48
CA TRP A 124 11.14 -10.64 -3.14
C TRP A 124 12.36 -11.41 -2.64
#